data_AF-V4K8C6-F1
#
_entry.id   AF-V4K8C6-F1
#
_cell.length_a   1.000
_cell.length_b   1.000
_cell.length_c   1.000
_cell.angle_alpha   90.00
_cell.angle_beta   90.00
_cell.angle_gamma   90.00
#
_symmetry.space_group_name_H-M   'P 1'
#
loop_
_entity.id
_entity.type
_entity.pdbx_description
1 polymer ?
#
loop_
_entity_poly.entity_id
_entity_poly.type
_entity_poly.pdbx_seq_one_letter_code
_entity_poly.pdbx_strand_id
1 'polypeptide(L)'
;MASISTTLLPSTSTQFQDRTFSTSSSSSSSPSIQSLSFSSSSTLGNKKQNPCSVSQSVNKKLTVSSSQQSPTTYQLQKELCNDAASLIPKMTNQSPKLNPVQRTAATILDAVENAMLSHERRRHPLPKTADPAVQIAGNFFPVPEQPVRHNLPVSGTVPECIQGVYVRNGANPLHKPISGHHFFDGDGMIHAVRFDNGSVSYACRFTETNRFVQERELGRSVFPKAIGELHGHLGIAKLMLFNARGLFGLVDPTHGLGVANAGLVYFNGHLLAMSEDDLPYHVRVTPTGDLETSGRYDFDGQLKSTMIAHPKIDPETRELFALSYDVVSKPFLKYFRFTPDGEKSPDVEIPLDQPTMIHDFAITENLVVIPDQQVVFRLPEMIRGGSPVVYDKKKKSRFGILNKYAEDASSIRWIEVADCFCFHLWNAWEEPETDEIVVIGSCMTPPDSIFNEHDEETLESVLSEIRLNLKTGESTRRPVISEKVNLEAGMVNRNFLGRKTRFAYLALAEPWPKVSGFAKVDLSTGEIQKYIYGHGKYGGEPLFMPDVSGDGEDNGYIMVFVHDEEKVKSELQIINAVNLKLEATVTLPSRVPYGFHGTFISNEDLMKQAL
;
A
#
# COMPACT_ATOMS: atom_id res chain seq x y z
N MET A 1 -1.92 44.52 53.66
CA MET A 1 -3.10 44.73 52.79
C MET A 1 -3.53 43.35 52.32
N ALA A 2 -4.32 42.59 53.11
CA ALA A 2 -5.79 42.54 53.10
C ALA A 2 -6.31 42.05 51.71
N SER A 3 -6.99 40.92 51.51
CA SER A 3 -7.71 39.92 52.35
C SER A 3 -7.90 38.63 51.50
N ILE A 4 -7.57 37.40 51.93
CA ILE A 4 -8.37 36.39 52.69
C ILE A 4 -9.80 36.17 52.17
N SER A 5 -10.11 34.96 51.66
CA SER A 5 -11.14 34.08 52.27
C SER A 5 -11.08 32.63 51.79
N THR A 6 -11.27 31.73 52.77
CA THR A 6 -11.24 30.26 52.76
C THR A 6 -12.60 29.78 53.30
N THR A 7 -13.15 28.66 52.81
CA THR A 7 -14.09 27.77 53.54
C THR A 7 -14.31 26.51 52.69
N LEU A 8 -13.82 25.31 53.05
CA LEU A 8 -14.20 24.35 54.10
C LEU A 8 -15.52 23.58 53.85
N LEU A 9 -15.36 22.25 53.86
CA LEU A 9 -16.33 21.14 53.81
C LEU A 9 -17.39 21.18 54.93
N PRO A 10 -18.39 20.28 54.85
CA PRO A 10 -18.41 19.23 55.86
C PRO A 10 -18.73 17.82 55.34
N SER A 11 -18.16 16.87 56.07
CA SER A 11 -18.39 15.43 56.10
C SER A 11 -19.73 15.02 56.74
N THR A 12 -20.29 13.89 56.32
CA THR A 12 -21.00 12.95 57.22
C THR A 12 -20.83 11.50 56.76
N SER A 13 -20.43 10.67 57.71
CA SER A 13 -20.27 9.21 57.71
C SER A 13 -21.49 8.50 58.32
N THR A 14 -21.51 7.16 58.19
CA THR A 14 -22.30 6.08 58.87
C THR A 14 -23.27 5.35 57.90
N GLN A 15 -23.39 4.01 57.86
CA GLN A 15 -23.10 2.97 58.85
C GLN A 15 -23.00 1.56 58.19
N PHE A 16 -22.14 0.74 58.77
CA PHE A 16 -22.07 -0.73 58.82
C PHE A 16 -23.29 -1.56 58.39
N GLN A 17 -23.03 -2.67 57.68
CA GLN A 17 -23.53 -3.98 58.10
C GLN A 17 -22.57 -5.11 57.69
N ASP A 18 -21.98 -5.72 58.72
CA ASP A 18 -21.38 -7.06 58.68
C ASP A 18 -22.42 -8.11 58.32
N ARG A 19 -22.02 -9.14 57.57
CA ARG A 19 -22.45 -10.52 57.84
C ARG A 19 -21.42 -11.52 57.32
N THR A 20 -20.80 -12.18 58.28
CA THR A 20 -19.93 -13.34 58.16
C THR A 20 -20.70 -14.66 58.05
N PHE A 21 -19.99 -15.68 57.52
CA PHE A 21 -20.15 -17.14 57.66
C PHE A 21 -21.37 -17.85 57.04
N SER A 22 -21.12 -18.77 56.09
CA SER A 22 -21.14 -20.21 56.40
C SER A 22 -20.61 -21.09 55.25
N THR A 23 -19.84 -22.10 55.66
CA THR A 23 -19.39 -23.27 54.92
C THR A 23 -20.50 -24.33 54.84
N SER A 24 -20.66 -25.04 53.71
CA SER A 24 -20.99 -26.48 53.72
C SER A 24 -20.93 -27.11 52.33
N SER A 25 -20.11 -28.15 52.24
CA SER A 25 -20.12 -29.27 51.30
C SER A 25 -21.43 -30.08 51.31
N SER A 26 -21.85 -30.63 50.16
CA SER A 26 -22.12 -32.08 49.94
C SER A 26 -22.91 -32.40 48.65
N SER A 27 -22.24 -33.12 47.73
CA SER A 27 -22.62 -34.33 46.96
C SER A 27 -24.07 -34.69 46.52
N SER A 28 -24.12 -35.23 45.28
CA SER A 28 -25.01 -36.24 44.67
C SER A 28 -26.44 -35.80 44.26
N SER A 29 -27.02 -36.15 43.10
CA SER A 29 -26.94 -37.37 42.27
C SER A 29 -27.47 -37.16 40.82
N SER A 30 -26.95 -37.95 39.87
CA SER A 30 -27.36 -38.14 38.45
C SER A 30 -28.79 -38.73 38.27
N PRO A 31 -29.36 -38.88 37.04
CA PRO A 31 -28.93 -39.84 35.97
C PRO A 31 -29.09 -39.25 34.52
N SER A 32 -28.72 -39.81 33.36
CA SER A 32 -28.09 -41.05 32.88
C SER A 32 -27.98 -41.02 31.32
N ILE A 33 -26.90 -41.60 30.76
CA ILE A 33 -26.86 -42.51 29.56
C ILE A 33 -27.09 -41.85 28.17
N GLN A 34 -26.27 -42.01 27.11
CA GLN A 34 -25.70 -43.23 26.51
C GLN A 34 -24.54 -42.89 25.52
N SER A 35 -23.47 -43.68 25.53
CA SER A 35 -22.40 -43.70 24.53
C SER A 35 -22.09 -45.16 24.17
N LEU A 36 -21.93 -45.48 22.88
CA LEU A 36 -21.40 -46.77 22.44
C LEU A 36 -20.42 -46.61 21.27
N SER A 37 -19.20 -47.03 21.53
CA SER A 37 -18.10 -47.35 20.62
C SER A 37 -18.19 -48.81 20.15
N PHE A 38 -17.65 -49.14 18.97
CA PHE A 38 -17.19 -50.51 18.68
C PHE A 38 -15.99 -50.54 17.73
N SER A 39 -15.04 -51.41 18.06
CA SER A 39 -13.98 -51.93 17.19
C SER A 39 -13.63 -53.34 17.67
N SER A 40 -13.60 -54.34 16.77
CA SER A 40 -12.59 -55.42 16.69
C SER A 40 -12.96 -56.52 15.67
N SER A 41 -11.91 -57.05 15.05
CA SER A 41 -11.74 -58.02 13.95
C SER A 41 -11.92 -59.52 14.28
N SER A 42 -12.14 -60.38 13.25
CA SER A 42 -11.21 -61.47 12.81
C SER A 42 -11.85 -62.54 11.85
N THR A 43 -11.19 -62.80 10.71
CA THR A 43 -10.86 -64.08 9.97
C THR A 43 -11.86 -65.28 9.88
N LEU A 44 -11.96 -66.18 8.87
CA LEU A 44 -11.04 -66.78 7.87
C LEU A 44 -11.87 -67.71 6.91
N GLY A 45 -11.49 -67.93 5.62
CA GLY A 45 -11.81 -69.20 4.92
C GLY A 45 -12.09 -69.27 3.39
N ASN A 46 -11.03 -69.50 2.60
CA ASN A 46 -10.89 -70.44 1.44
C ASN A 46 -11.41 -70.18 -0.02
N LYS A 47 -10.40 -70.12 -0.91
CA LYS A 47 -10.14 -70.89 -2.18
C LYS A 47 -10.50 -70.32 -3.58
N LYS A 48 -9.39 -70.02 -4.30
CA LYS A 48 -8.98 -70.33 -5.70
C LYS A 48 -9.84 -69.87 -6.90
N GLN A 49 -9.26 -69.02 -7.76
CA GLN A 49 -8.88 -69.34 -9.16
C GLN A 49 -8.01 -68.22 -9.79
N ASN A 50 -7.07 -68.63 -10.67
CA ASN A 50 -6.07 -67.81 -11.37
C ASN A 50 -6.69 -66.94 -12.50
N PRO A 51 -5.99 -65.87 -12.97
CA PRO A 51 -6.49 -64.95 -13.98
C PRO A 51 -6.03 -65.29 -15.41
N CYS A 52 -6.91 -65.10 -16.40
CA CYS A 52 -6.57 -64.96 -17.82
C CYS A 52 -7.20 -63.68 -18.39
N SER A 53 -6.33 -62.70 -18.63
CA SER A 53 -6.22 -61.78 -19.78
C SER A 53 -7.44 -61.18 -20.51
N VAL A 54 -7.25 -59.88 -20.84
CA VAL A 54 -7.88 -59.03 -21.90
C VAL A 54 -9.25 -58.45 -21.50
N SER A 55 -9.56 -57.15 -21.55
CA SER A 55 -9.07 -56.00 -22.33
C SER A 55 -9.37 -54.69 -21.59
N GLN A 56 -8.59 -53.66 -21.92
CA GLN A 56 -8.66 -52.30 -21.40
C GLN A 56 -10.02 -51.64 -21.71
N SER A 57 -10.64 -51.04 -20.69
CA SER A 57 -11.62 -49.97 -20.87
C SER A 57 -11.25 -48.78 -19.99
N VAL A 58 -11.32 -47.61 -20.64
CA VAL A 58 -10.85 -46.31 -20.21
C VAL A 58 -11.71 -45.79 -19.05
N ASN A 59 -11.09 -45.50 -17.91
CA ASN A 59 -11.68 -44.66 -16.86
C ASN A 59 -10.99 -43.30 -16.88
N LYS A 60 -11.74 -42.27 -17.32
CA LYS A 60 -11.34 -40.86 -17.31
C LYS A 60 -11.07 -40.42 -15.86
N LYS A 61 -9.81 -40.15 -15.54
CA LYS A 61 -9.44 -39.20 -14.48
C LYS A 61 -9.48 -37.80 -15.09
N LEU A 62 -10.30 -36.92 -14.52
CA LEU A 62 -10.23 -35.49 -14.77
C LEU A 62 -8.95 -34.96 -14.12
N THR A 63 -7.95 -34.67 -14.94
CA THR A 63 -6.79 -33.86 -14.58
C THR A 63 -7.15 -32.42 -14.94
N VAL A 64 -7.28 -31.55 -13.95
CA VAL A 64 -7.36 -30.10 -14.18
C VAL A 64 -5.96 -29.65 -14.58
N SER A 65 -5.75 -29.43 -15.87
CA SER A 65 -4.54 -28.79 -16.39
C SER A 65 -4.66 -27.28 -16.16
N SER A 66 -3.67 -26.70 -15.48
CA SER A 66 -3.40 -25.26 -15.48
C SER A 66 -3.49 -24.72 -16.92
N SER A 67 -4.31 -23.69 -17.12
CA SER A 67 -4.50 -23.02 -18.40
C SER A 67 -3.18 -22.46 -18.92
N GLN A 68 -2.55 -23.16 -19.86
CA GLN A 68 -1.58 -22.55 -20.74
C GLN A 68 -2.27 -21.41 -21.50
N GLN A 69 -1.70 -20.21 -21.42
CA GLN A 69 -2.10 -19.05 -22.22
C GLN A 69 -2.24 -19.47 -23.68
N SER A 70 -3.34 -19.07 -24.32
CA SER A 70 -3.56 -19.31 -25.74
C SER A 70 -2.46 -18.62 -26.57
N PRO A 71 -1.97 -19.23 -27.67
CA PRO A 71 -0.87 -18.69 -28.49
C PRO A 71 -1.11 -17.26 -28.99
N THR A 72 -2.38 -16.89 -29.17
CA THR A 72 -2.83 -15.60 -29.68
C THR A 72 -2.63 -14.46 -28.65
N THR A 73 -2.90 -14.72 -27.37
CA THR A 73 -2.71 -13.72 -26.29
C THR A 73 -1.23 -13.45 -26.05
N TYR A 74 -0.40 -14.49 -26.17
CA TYR A 74 1.06 -14.37 -26.08
C TYR A 74 1.64 -13.57 -27.26
N GLN A 75 1.14 -13.77 -28.48
CA GLN A 75 1.57 -12.97 -29.64
C GLN A 75 1.17 -11.50 -29.51
N LEU A 76 -0.06 -11.20 -29.08
CA LEU A 76 -0.52 -9.82 -28.87
C LEU A 76 0.30 -9.11 -27.77
N GLN A 77 0.57 -9.77 -26.64
CA GLN A 77 1.46 -9.25 -25.60
C GLN A 77 2.89 -9.01 -26.11
N LYS A 78 3.39 -9.87 -27.00
CA LYS A 78 4.73 -9.72 -27.59
C LYS A 78 4.80 -8.55 -28.57
N GLU A 79 3.73 -8.31 -29.33
CA GLU A 79 3.59 -7.13 -30.19
C GLU A 79 3.48 -5.84 -29.37
N LEU A 80 2.67 -5.81 -28.31
CA LEU A 80 2.56 -4.69 -27.37
C LEU A 80 3.88 -4.35 -26.65
N CYS A 81 4.64 -5.37 -26.22
CA CYS A 81 5.97 -5.19 -25.65
C CYS A 81 6.96 -4.61 -26.66
N ASN A 82 6.87 -5.00 -27.94
CA ASN A 82 7.72 -4.47 -28.99
C ASN A 82 7.33 -3.03 -29.38
N ASP A 83 6.03 -2.73 -29.40
CA ASP A 83 5.51 -1.39 -29.70
C ASP A 83 5.84 -0.40 -28.57
N ALA A 84 5.67 -0.79 -27.30
CA ALA A 84 6.07 0.04 -26.16
C ALA A 84 7.59 0.28 -26.12
N ALA A 85 8.41 -0.73 -26.43
CA ALA A 85 9.86 -0.57 -26.56
C ALA A 85 10.27 0.35 -27.73
N SER A 86 9.43 0.45 -28.77
CA SER A 86 9.64 1.34 -29.91
C SER A 86 9.15 2.78 -29.68
N LEU A 87 8.27 2.98 -28.69
CA LEU A 87 7.67 4.27 -28.30
C LEU A 87 8.44 5.01 -27.20
N ILE A 88 9.45 4.37 -26.59
CA ILE A 88 10.45 5.09 -25.79
C ILE A 88 11.20 6.00 -26.78
N PRO A 89 11.14 7.33 -26.64
CA PRO A 89 11.79 8.23 -27.59
C PRO A 89 13.25 7.84 -27.77
N LYS A 90 13.70 7.67 -29.02
CA LYS A 90 15.14 7.69 -29.32
C LYS A 90 15.64 9.10 -29.03
N MET A 91 16.02 9.33 -27.77
CA MET A 91 16.50 10.63 -27.34
C MET A 91 17.86 10.91 -27.98
N THR A 92 18.03 12.17 -28.35
CA THR A 92 19.30 12.73 -28.80
C THR A 92 20.31 12.58 -27.66
N ASN A 93 21.25 11.64 -27.83
CA ASN A 93 22.39 11.45 -26.93
C ASN A 93 23.23 12.73 -26.82
N GLN A 94 22.86 13.65 -25.95
CA GLN A 94 23.83 14.54 -25.33
C GLN A 94 24.40 13.79 -24.14
N SER A 95 25.28 12.83 -24.41
CA SER A 95 26.08 12.25 -23.33
C SER A 95 26.75 13.39 -22.59
N PRO A 96 26.70 13.43 -21.24
CA PRO A 96 27.35 14.49 -20.48
C PRO A 96 28.80 14.60 -20.93
N LYS A 97 29.31 15.84 -21.04
CA LYS A 97 30.71 16.09 -21.43
C LYS A 97 31.65 15.63 -20.31
N LEU A 98 31.87 14.33 -20.20
CA LEU A 98 32.75 13.72 -19.22
C LEU A 98 34.20 14.08 -19.54
N ASN A 99 34.94 14.47 -18.49
CA ASN A 99 36.39 14.64 -18.60
C ASN A 99 37.09 13.27 -18.78
N PRO A 100 38.39 13.24 -19.16
CA PRO A 100 39.09 11.98 -19.40
C PRO A 100 39.07 11.01 -18.21
N VAL A 101 39.22 11.53 -16.99
CA VAL A 101 39.20 10.71 -15.75
C VAL A 101 37.83 10.07 -15.55
N GLN A 102 36.76 10.87 -15.67
CA GLN A 102 35.38 10.40 -15.56
C GLN A 102 35.04 9.36 -16.62
N ARG A 103 35.49 9.56 -17.87
CA ARG A 103 35.26 8.61 -18.95
C ARG A 103 35.95 7.28 -18.69
N THR A 104 37.20 7.30 -18.23
CA THR A 104 37.92 6.10 -17.83
C THR A 104 37.24 5.41 -16.65
N ALA A 105 36.85 6.16 -15.62
CA ALA A 105 36.12 5.63 -14.46
C ALA A 105 34.80 4.99 -14.87
N ALA A 106 33.98 5.66 -15.69
CA ALA A 106 32.72 5.13 -16.21
C ALA A 106 32.92 3.80 -16.94
N THR A 107 33.93 3.74 -17.84
CA THR A 107 34.26 2.52 -18.59
C THR A 107 34.62 1.35 -17.66
N ILE A 108 35.42 1.61 -16.63
CA ILE A 108 35.83 0.58 -15.66
C ILE A 108 34.63 0.12 -14.82
N LEU A 109 33.85 1.06 -14.28
CA LEU A 109 32.70 0.76 -13.43
C LEU A 109 31.60 0.01 -14.21
N ASP A 110 31.42 0.33 -15.49
CA ASP A 110 30.49 -0.40 -16.36
C ASP A 110 31.00 -1.81 -16.67
N ALA A 111 32.31 -2.01 -16.80
CA ALA A 111 32.88 -3.36 -16.91
C ALA A 111 32.64 -4.19 -15.62
N VAL A 112 32.74 -3.55 -14.44
CA VAL A 112 32.43 -4.18 -13.15
C VAL A 112 30.94 -4.55 -13.07
N GLU A 113 30.04 -3.64 -13.42
CA GLU A 113 28.59 -3.90 -13.46
C GLU A 113 28.26 -5.08 -14.38
N ASN A 114 28.82 -5.11 -15.59
CA ASN A 114 28.60 -6.19 -16.55
C ASN A 114 29.10 -7.54 -16.01
N ALA A 115 30.24 -7.56 -15.31
CA ALA A 115 30.75 -8.76 -14.66
C ALA A 115 29.82 -9.24 -13.53
N MET A 116 29.28 -8.31 -12.73
CA MET A 116 28.32 -8.60 -11.66
C MET A 116 27.02 -9.17 -12.22
N LEU A 117 26.42 -8.54 -13.23
CA LEU A 117 25.22 -9.02 -13.93
C LEU A 117 25.44 -10.40 -14.56
N SER A 118 26.62 -10.61 -15.16
CA SER A 118 26.98 -11.90 -15.74
C SER A 118 27.16 -13.00 -14.68
N HIS A 119 27.54 -12.63 -13.45
CA HIS A 119 27.65 -13.55 -12.33
C HIS A 119 26.27 -13.92 -11.77
N GLU A 120 25.40 -12.93 -11.58
CA GLU A 120 24.01 -13.09 -11.14
C GLU A 120 23.25 -14.06 -12.04
N ARG A 121 23.25 -13.81 -13.36
CA ARG A 121 22.61 -14.67 -14.37
C ARG A 121 23.12 -16.11 -14.40
N ARG A 122 24.36 -16.35 -13.94
CA ARG A 122 24.99 -17.67 -13.98
C ARG A 122 24.70 -18.53 -12.75
N ARG A 123 24.38 -17.93 -11.61
CA ARG A 123 24.33 -18.69 -10.34
C ARG A 123 22.93 -19.12 -9.93
N HIS A 124 21.90 -18.28 -10.07
CA HIS A 124 20.53 -18.65 -9.69
C HIS A 124 19.51 -17.86 -10.51
N PRO A 125 18.33 -18.43 -10.83
CA PRO A 125 17.19 -17.61 -11.25
C PRO A 125 16.83 -16.64 -10.12
N LEU A 126 16.39 -15.43 -10.49
CA LEU A 126 15.85 -14.47 -9.53
C LEU A 126 14.56 -15.06 -8.91
N PRO A 127 14.26 -14.78 -7.63
CA PRO A 127 12.94 -15.09 -7.09
C PRO A 127 11.89 -14.29 -7.86
N LYS A 128 10.67 -14.84 -8.01
CA LYS A 128 9.50 -14.21 -8.62
C LYS A 128 9.24 -12.79 -8.08
N THR A 129 9.52 -12.53 -6.80
CA THR A 129 9.37 -11.21 -6.18
C THR A 129 10.38 -10.18 -6.70
N ALA A 130 11.49 -10.62 -7.29
CA ALA A 130 12.50 -9.74 -7.88
C ALA A 130 12.75 -10.03 -9.37
N ASP A 131 12.09 -11.01 -9.99
CA ASP A 131 12.25 -11.30 -11.41
C ASP A 131 11.41 -10.32 -12.25
N PRO A 132 12.03 -9.44 -13.07
CA PRO A 132 11.29 -8.55 -13.95
C PRO A 132 10.33 -9.30 -14.89
N ALA A 133 10.65 -10.53 -15.30
CA ALA A 133 9.76 -11.31 -16.16
C ALA A 133 8.42 -11.65 -15.50
N VAL A 134 8.35 -11.57 -14.16
CA VAL A 134 7.13 -11.72 -13.36
C VAL A 134 6.59 -10.34 -12.96
N GLN A 135 7.44 -9.50 -12.38
CA GLN A 135 7.04 -8.25 -11.71
C GLN A 135 6.51 -7.16 -12.65
N ILE A 136 6.89 -7.19 -13.93
CA ILE A 136 6.36 -6.25 -14.95
C ILE A 136 5.57 -6.98 -16.06
N ALA A 137 5.07 -8.20 -15.78
CA ALA A 137 4.30 -8.97 -16.75
C ALA A 137 2.86 -8.43 -16.91
N GLY A 138 2.28 -8.61 -18.10
CA GLY A 138 0.90 -8.23 -18.37
C GLY A 138 0.66 -6.73 -18.21
N ASN A 139 -0.42 -6.33 -17.53
CA ASN A 139 -0.73 -4.91 -17.35
C ASN A 139 0.17 -4.20 -16.30
N PHE A 140 1.08 -4.90 -15.63
CA PHE A 140 2.17 -4.28 -14.85
C PHE A 140 3.29 -3.71 -15.73
N PHE A 141 3.31 -4.05 -17.03
CA PHE A 141 4.31 -3.53 -17.96
C PHE A 141 4.21 -2.00 -18.05
N PRO A 142 5.33 -1.26 -18.15
CA PRO A 142 5.31 0.21 -18.22
C PRO A 142 4.64 0.74 -19.50
N VAL A 143 4.17 1.98 -19.44
CA VAL A 143 3.66 2.75 -20.59
C VAL A 143 4.45 4.05 -20.76
N PRO A 144 4.51 4.62 -21.98
CA PRO A 144 5.05 5.96 -22.19
C PRO A 144 4.09 7.03 -21.68
N GLU A 145 4.60 8.24 -21.50
CA GLU A 145 3.76 9.42 -21.22
C GLU A 145 2.71 9.65 -22.30
N GLN A 146 1.59 10.26 -21.90
CA GLN A 146 0.58 10.75 -22.82
C GLN A 146 0.37 12.24 -22.54
N PRO A 147 0.57 13.12 -23.53
CA PRO A 147 0.15 14.50 -23.40
C PRO A 147 -1.37 14.57 -23.27
N VAL A 148 -1.87 15.72 -22.83
CA VAL A 148 -3.31 15.92 -22.61
C VAL A 148 -4.11 15.56 -23.84
N ARG A 149 -5.09 14.69 -23.65
CA ARG A 149 -6.14 14.39 -24.63
C ARG A 149 -7.49 14.81 -24.07
N HIS A 150 -8.12 15.78 -24.72
CA HIS A 150 -9.43 16.29 -24.37
C HIS A 150 -10.57 15.51 -25.04
N ASN A 151 -11.79 15.74 -24.55
CA ASN A 151 -13.04 15.22 -25.13
C ASN A 151 -13.03 13.68 -25.23
N LEU A 152 -12.63 13.02 -24.14
CA LEU A 152 -12.63 11.56 -24.10
C LEU A 152 -14.05 11.00 -24.29
N PRO A 153 -14.21 9.87 -25.00
CA PRO A 153 -15.51 9.23 -25.15
C PRO A 153 -16.05 8.76 -23.79
N VAL A 154 -17.29 9.13 -23.49
CA VAL A 154 -18.01 8.71 -22.30
C VAL A 154 -19.25 7.91 -22.70
N SER A 155 -19.46 6.76 -22.07
CA SER A 155 -20.72 6.02 -22.09
C SER A 155 -21.44 6.21 -20.75
N GLY A 156 -22.76 6.38 -20.76
CA GLY A 156 -23.51 6.78 -19.56
C GLY A 156 -23.47 8.29 -19.32
N THR A 157 -23.71 8.73 -18.09
CA THR A 157 -23.74 10.16 -17.72
C THR A 157 -22.83 10.39 -16.53
N VAL A 158 -21.81 11.25 -16.67
CA VAL A 158 -20.98 11.65 -15.53
C VAL A 158 -21.83 12.51 -14.60
N PRO A 159 -21.97 12.14 -13.31
CA PRO A 159 -22.64 12.98 -12.32
C PRO A 159 -22.11 14.42 -12.29
N GLU A 160 -23.01 15.40 -12.21
CA GLU A 160 -22.65 16.83 -12.29
C GLU A 160 -21.74 17.28 -11.14
N CYS A 161 -21.86 16.65 -9.96
CA CYS A 161 -21.03 16.94 -8.79
C CYS A 161 -19.55 16.53 -8.95
N ILE A 162 -19.21 15.72 -9.96
CA ILE A 162 -17.83 15.34 -10.25
C ILE A 162 -17.15 16.48 -11.03
N GLN A 163 -16.55 17.42 -10.30
CA GLN A 163 -15.79 18.56 -10.84
C GLN A 163 -14.40 18.63 -10.20
N GLY A 164 -13.36 18.35 -10.97
CA GLY A 164 -12.01 18.20 -10.44
C GLY A 164 -11.16 17.22 -11.22
N VAL A 165 -10.15 16.67 -10.56
CA VAL A 165 -9.18 15.75 -11.18
C VAL A 165 -8.98 14.53 -10.28
N TYR A 166 -9.25 13.36 -10.85
CA TYR A 166 -8.78 12.10 -10.29
C TYR A 166 -7.33 11.89 -10.72
N VAL A 167 -6.43 11.76 -9.75
CA VAL A 167 -5.03 11.42 -9.98
C VAL A 167 -4.69 10.10 -9.30
N ARG A 168 -3.91 9.25 -9.97
CA ARG A 168 -3.41 7.99 -9.38
C ARG A 168 -1.94 7.79 -9.70
N ASN A 169 -1.17 7.47 -8.67
CA ASN A 169 0.25 7.13 -8.80
C ASN A 169 0.46 5.64 -9.09
N GLY A 170 1.69 5.26 -9.42
CA GLY A 170 2.06 3.88 -9.67
C GLY A 170 3.51 3.75 -10.12
N ALA A 171 4.04 2.53 -10.00
CA ALA A 171 5.35 2.19 -10.53
C ALA A 171 5.28 1.96 -12.05
N ASN A 172 6.19 2.61 -12.77
CA ASN A 172 6.31 2.53 -14.22
C ASN A 172 7.79 2.68 -14.59
N PRO A 173 8.64 1.65 -14.51
CA PRO A 173 10.07 1.80 -14.76
C PRO A 173 10.34 2.38 -16.16
N LEU A 174 11.08 3.50 -16.24
CA LEU A 174 11.42 4.17 -17.50
C LEU A 174 12.25 3.26 -18.39
N HIS A 175 13.28 2.66 -17.80
CA HIS A 175 14.19 1.75 -18.47
C HIS A 175 13.87 0.32 -18.07
N LYS A 176 13.94 -0.59 -19.04
CA LYS A 176 13.78 -2.02 -18.79
C LYS A 176 14.79 -2.48 -17.72
N PRO A 177 14.34 -3.08 -16.60
CA PRO A 177 15.26 -3.61 -15.60
C PRO A 177 16.18 -4.68 -16.19
N ILE A 178 17.48 -4.57 -15.90
CA ILE A 178 18.52 -5.48 -16.41
C ILE A 178 18.95 -6.55 -15.40
N SER A 179 18.43 -6.44 -14.18
CA SER A 179 18.68 -7.24 -12.99
C SER A 179 17.39 -7.29 -12.13
N GLY A 180 17.49 -7.72 -10.88
CA GLY A 180 16.36 -7.82 -9.96
C GLY A 180 15.54 -6.53 -9.86
N HIS A 181 14.22 -6.69 -9.88
CA HIS A 181 13.24 -5.61 -9.83
C HIS A 181 11.96 -6.12 -9.19
N HIS A 182 11.56 -5.50 -8.09
CA HIS A 182 10.23 -5.66 -7.50
C HIS A 182 9.30 -4.58 -8.07
N PHE A 183 7.99 -4.85 -8.12
CA PHE A 183 7.01 -3.88 -8.63
C PHE A 183 7.14 -2.49 -7.98
N PHE A 184 7.43 -2.41 -6.69
CA PHE A 184 7.56 -1.14 -5.96
C PHE A 184 8.82 -0.34 -6.31
N ASP A 185 9.79 -0.91 -7.02
CA ASP A 185 11.04 -0.21 -7.36
C ASP A 185 10.92 0.71 -8.60
N GLY A 186 9.80 0.63 -9.32
CA GLY A 186 9.59 1.37 -10.58
C GLY A 186 9.44 2.87 -10.36
N ASP A 187 9.81 3.64 -11.36
CA ASP A 187 9.73 5.11 -11.30
C ASP A 187 8.26 5.56 -11.22
N GLY A 188 7.97 6.63 -10.48
CA GLY A 188 6.61 7.13 -10.29
C GLY A 188 6.03 7.75 -11.55
N MET A 189 4.84 7.32 -11.94
CA MET A 189 4.06 7.92 -13.02
C MET A 189 2.63 8.18 -12.56
N ILE A 190 2.18 9.42 -12.74
CA ILE A 190 0.86 9.88 -12.34
C ILE A 190 -0.05 9.90 -13.57
N HIS A 191 -1.22 9.28 -13.43
CA HIS A 191 -2.32 9.38 -14.37
C HIS A 191 -3.34 10.40 -13.86
N ALA A 192 -3.77 11.33 -14.70
CA ALA A 192 -4.78 12.32 -14.37
C ALA A 192 -5.99 12.17 -15.30
N VAL A 193 -7.20 12.14 -14.73
CA VAL A 193 -8.46 12.30 -15.46
C VAL A 193 -9.18 13.51 -14.90
N ARG A 194 -9.29 14.56 -15.72
CA ARG A 194 -9.96 15.82 -15.35
C ARG A 194 -11.39 15.85 -15.86
N PHE A 195 -12.29 16.29 -14.98
CA PHE A 195 -13.70 16.54 -15.23
C PHE A 195 -13.98 18.02 -15.05
N ASP A 196 -14.48 18.66 -16.11
CA ASP A 196 -14.77 20.09 -16.11
C ASP A 196 -16.00 20.35 -16.98
N ASN A 197 -17.14 20.62 -16.35
CA ASN A 197 -18.41 20.98 -17.00
C ASN A 197 -18.81 20.01 -18.15
N GLY A 198 -18.70 18.71 -17.89
CA GLY A 198 -19.02 17.65 -18.86
C GLY A 198 -17.90 17.32 -19.85
N SER A 199 -16.81 18.09 -19.89
CA SER A 199 -15.59 17.72 -20.61
C SER A 199 -14.73 16.79 -19.76
N VAL A 200 -14.19 15.74 -20.39
CA VAL A 200 -13.26 14.81 -19.76
C VAL A 200 -11.95 14.79 -20.53
N SER A 201 -10.83 14.90 -19.82
CA SER A 201 -9.49 14.84 -20.40
C SER A 201 -8.57 13.92 -19.61
N TYR A 202 -7.52 13.41 -20.27
CA TYR A 202 -6.54 12.52 -19.67
C TYR A 202 -5.11 12.92 -20.04
N ALA A 203 -4.20 12.76 -19.08
CA ALA A 203 -2.76 12.82 -19.28
C ALA A 203 -2.06 11.81 -18.36
N CYS A 204 -0.84 11.42 -18.71
CA CYS A 204 0.03 10.73 -17.75
C CYS A 204 1.49 11.16 -17.93
N ARG A 205 2.15 11.46 -16.81
CA ARG A 205 3.51 12.00 -16.73
C ARG A 205 4.31 11.31 -15.65
N PHE A 206 5.59 11.16 -15.90
CA PHE A 206 6.53 10.78 -14.85
C PHE A 206 6.67 11.91 -13.84
N THR A 207 6.84 11.55 -12.58
CA THR A 207 7.38 12.49 -11.60
C THR A 207 8.88 12.65 -11.91
N GLU A 208 9.34 13.87 -12.18
CA GLU A 208 10.74 14.14 -12.52
C GLU A 208 11.62 14.10 -11.27
N THR A 209 11.80 12.89 -10.70
CA THR A 209 12.69 12.68 -9.55
C THR A 209 14.15 12.88 -9.94
N ASN A 210 15.00 13.20 -8.97
CA ASN A 210 16.45 13.27 -9.18
C ASN A 210 16.99 12.01 -9.87
N ARG A 211 16.54 10.84 -9.41
CA ARG A 211 16.84 9.54 -10.03
C ARG A 211 16.36 9.48 -11.48
N PHE A 212 15.08 9.78 -11.73
CA PHE A 212 14.47 9.68 -13.06
C PHE A 212 15.19 10.56 -14.08
N VAL A 213 15.44 11.82 -13.74
CA VAL A 213 16.11 12.78 -14.63
C VAL A 213 17.50 12.29 -15.03
N GLN A 214 18.30 11.82 -14.07
CA GLN A 214 19.63 11.30 -14.34
C GLN A 214 19.61 10.00 -15.17
N GLU A 215 18.72 9.04 -14.84
CA GLU A 215 18.60 7.80 -15.63
C GLU A 215 18.10 8.09 -17.05
N ARG A 216 17.20 9.06 -17.24
CA ARG A 216 16.75 9.53 -18.55
C ARG A 216 17.89 10.08 -19.38
N GLU A 217 18.74 10.94 -18.81
CA GLU A 217 19.91 11.51 -19.48
C GLU A 217 20.97 10.46 -19.82
N LEU A 218 21.17 9.46 -18.95
CA LEU A 218 22.11 8.37 -19.16
C LEU A 218 21.59 7.30 -20.13
N GLY A 219 20.29 7.28 -20.42
CA GLY A 219 19.65 6.31 -21.31
C GLY A 219 19.65 4.88 -20.77
N ARG A 220 19.83 4.70 -19.45
CA ARG A 220 19.85 3.40 -18.78
C ARG A 220 19.60 3.55 -17.28
N SER A 221 19.22 2.45 -16.63
CA SER A 221 19.15 2.42 -15.16
C SER A 221 20.55 2.33 -14.54
N VAL A 222 20.78 3.13 -13.49
CA VAL A 222 22.03 3.19 -12.70
C VAL A 222 21.79 3.28 -11.19
N PHE A 223 20.60 3.70 -10.74
CA PHE A 223 20.26 3.79 -9.33
C PHE A 223 19.84 2.40 -8.82
N PRO A 224 20.35 1.98 -7.65
CA PRO A 224 20.03 0.67 -7.10
C PRO A 224 18.54 0.57 -6.77
N LYS A 225 17.96 -0.62 -6.94
CA LYS A 225 16.57 -0.89 -6.55
C LYS A 225 16.49 -1.40 -5.12
N ALA A 226 15.69 -0.74 -4.29
CA ALA A 226 15.62 -0.98 -2.85
C ALA A 226 15.22 -2.42 -2.50
N ILE A 227 14.24 -2.97 -3.22
CA ILE A 227 13.74 -4.33 -2.98
C ILE A 227 14.32 -5.29 -4.01
N GLY A 228 14.30 -4.97 -5.30
CA GLY A 228 14.75 -5.90 -6.34
C GLY A 228 16.25 -6.23 -6.31
N GLU A 229 17.10 -5.32 -5.83
CA GLU A 229 18.55 -5.44 -5.99
C GLU A 229 19.37 -5.44 -4.69
N LEU A 230 18.92 -4.76 -3.64
CA LEU A 230 19.70 -4.60 -2.41
C LEU A 230 19.60 -5.83 -1.48
N HIS A 231 19.83 -7.01 -2.04
CA HIS A 231 19.80 -8.30 -1.34
C HIS A 231 21.17 -8.98 -1.36
N GLY A 232 21.59 -9.50 -0.21
CA GLY A 232 22.83 -10.24 -0.03
C GLY A 232 24.10 -9.49 -0.45
N HIS A 233 25.15 -10.25 -0.74
CA HIS A 233 26.47 -9.71 -1.11
C HIS A 233 26.44 -8.92 -2.42
N LEU A 234 25.59 -9.31 -3.36
CA LEU A 234 25.46 -8.63 -4.64
C LEU A 234 24.81 -7.25 -4.46
N GLY A 235 23.81 -7.13 -3.58
CA GLY A 235 23.23 -5.85 -3.19
C GLY A 235 24.27 -4.90 -2.58
N ILE A 236 25.13 -5.40 -1.68
CA ILE A 236 26.25 -4.61 -1.12
C ILE A 236 27.18 -4.13 -2.25
N ALA A 237 27.56 -5.01 -3.17
CA ALA A 237 28.43 -4.67 -4.28
C ALA A 237 27.79 -3.63 -5.23
N LYS A 238 26.47 -3.70 -5.47
CA LYS A 238 25.73 -2.72 -6.28
C LYS A 238 25.68 -1.36 -5.59
N LEU A 239 25.49 -1.34 -4.27
CA LEU A 239 25.55 -0.11 -3.49
C LEU A 239 26.95 0.51 -3.51
N MET A 240 28.01 -0.29 -3.41
CA MET A 240 29.39 0.19 -3.55
C MET A 240 29.67 0.74 -4.96
N LEU A 241 29.17 0.07 -6.00
CA LEU A 241 29.27 0.51 -7.39
C LEU A 241 28.57 1.87 -7.59
N PHE A 242 27.36 2.02 -7.05
CA PHE A 242 26.61 3.28 -7.10
C PHE A 242 27.36 4.41 -6.39
N ASN A 243 27.86 4.19 -5.18
CA ASN A 243 28.66 5.18 -4.45
C ASN A 243 29.96 5.53 -5.20
N ALA A 244 30.63 4.56 -5.83
CA ALA A 244 31.79 4.83 -6.66
C ALA A 244 31.44 5.72 -7.86
N ARG A 245 30.31 5.48 -8.54
CA ARG A 245 29.81 6.39 -9.59
C ARG A 245 29.60 7.80 -9.05
N GLY A 246 29.03 7.94 -7.86
CA GLY A 246 28.88 9.22 -7.16
C GLY A 246 30.20 9.94 -6.92
N LEU A 247 31.21 9.23 -6.41
CA LEU A 247 32.55 9.80 -6.14
C LEU A 247 33.26 10.33 -7.41
N PHE A 248 32.98 9.75 -8.57
CA PHE A 248 33.49 10.24 -9.85
C PHE A 248 32.58 11.29 -10.53
N GLY A 249 31.47 11.69 -9.88
CA GLY A 249 30.51 12.63 -10.45
C GLY A 249 29.82 12.11 -11.71
N LEU A 250 29.60 10.79 -11.78
CA LEU A 250 28.87 10.12 -12.87
C LEU A 250 27.37 10.05 -12.59
N VAL A 251 27.00 10.10 -11.32
CA VAL A 251 25.64 10.24 -10.79
C VAL A 251 25.71 11.17 -9.57
N ASP A 252 24.63 11.84 -9.25
CA ASP A 252 24.50 12.69 -8.07
C ASP A 252 23.46 12.11 -7.09
N PRO A 253 23.89 11.47 -5.99
CA PRO A 253 22.98 10.94 -4.97
C PRO A 253 22.50 12.00 -3.96
N THR A 254 23.02 13.25 -4.02
CA THR A 254 22.82 14.24 -2.95
C THR A 254 21.40 14.84 -2.92
N HIS A 255 20.67 14.72 -4.04
CA HIS A 255 19.31 15.24 -4.20
C HIS A 255 18.23 14.16 -4.03
N GLY A 256 18.53 13.09 -3.29
CA GLY A 256 17.58 12.00 -3.01
C GLY A 256 17.62 10.87 -4.04
N LEU A 257 17.16 9.69 -3.63
CA LEU A 257 17.17 8.46 -4.42
C LEU A 257 15.76 7.94 -4.75
N GLY A 258 14.72 8.65 -4.27
CA GLY A 258 13.35 8.19 -4.29
C GLY A 258 12.75 8.09 -5.69
N VAL A 259 11.68 7.30 -5.75
CA VAL A 259 10.92 7.03 -6.98
C VAL A 259 9.59 7.77 -7.04
N ALA A 260 9.12 8.32 -5.92
CA ALA A 260 7.86 9.09 -5.83
C ALA A 260 6.64 8.38 -6.44
N ASN A 261 6.51 7.07 -6.20
CA ASN A 261 5.47 6.23 -6.78
C ASN A 261 4.36 5.83 -5.79
N ALA A 262 4.58 5.98 -4.48
CA ALA A 262 3.85 5.25 -3.44
C ALA A 262 2.51 5.89 -3.02
N GLY A 263 2.06 6.94 -3.72
CA GLY A 263 0.79 7.59 -3.47
C GLY A 263 0.80 9.08 -3.75
N LEU A 264 -0.34 9.72 -3.49
CA LEU A 264 -0.57 11.14 -3.75
C LEU A 264 -1.41 11.74 -2.63
N VAL A 265 -1.00 12.92 -2.17
CA VAL A 265 -1.75 13.70 -1.17
C VAL A 265 -1.86 15.14 -1.65
N TYR A 266 -3.05 15.73 -1.53
CA TYR A 266 -3.26 17.16 -1.79
C TYR A 266 -3.33 17.92 -0.47
N PHE A 267 -2.34 18.77 -0.21
CA PHE A 267 -2.20 19.49 1.05
C PHE A 267 -1.67 20.90 0.83
N ASN A 268 -2.31 21.89 1.47
CA ASN A 268 -1.94 23.31 1.40
C ASN A 268 -1.69 23.81 -0.04
N GLY A 269 -2.56 23.45 -0.99
CA GLY A 269 -2.41 23.85 -2.39
C GLY A 269 -1.39 23.04 -3.20
N HIS A 270 -0.72 22.04 -2.63
CA HIS A 270 0.27 21.22 -3.30
C HIS A 270 -0.24 19.78 -3.49
N LEU A 271 -0.16 19.25 -4.72
CA LEU A 271 -0.24 17.82 -4.96
C LEU A 271 1.16 17.21 -4.77
N LEU A 272 1.29 16.35 -3.76
CA LEU A 272 2.54 15.74 -3.34
C LEU A 272 2.58 14.28 -3.79
N ALA A 273 3.52 13.95 -4.68
CA ALA A 273 3.88 12.58 -5.04
C ALA A 273 4.77 11.99 -3.95
N MET A 274 4.25 10.97 -3.27
CA MET A 274 4.87 10.40 -2.08
C MET A 274 5.95 9.38 -2.43
N SER A 275 7.08 9.44 -1.72
CA SER A 275 8.17 8.46 -1.81
C SER A 275 8.50 7.96 -0.40
N GLU A 276 8.44 6.66 -0.19
CA GLU A 276 8.68 6.02 1.12
C GLU A 276 10.08 6.33 1.69
N ASP A 277 11.07 6.52 0.80
CA ASP A 277 12.49 6.67 1.08
C ASP A 277 13.09 8.04 0.69
N ASP A 278 12.24 9.02 0.42
CA ASP A 278 12.66 10.37 0.02
C ASP A 278 11.69 11.44 0.54
N LEU A 279 11.97 12.71 0.26
CA LEU A 279 11.00 13.79 0.36
C LEU A 279 9.90 13.61 -0.69
N PRO A 280 8.68 14.12 -0.43
CA PRO A 280 7.66 14.22 -1.46
C PRO A 280 8.12 15.09 -2.63
N TYR A 281 7.50 14.90 -3.79
CA TYR A 281 7.69 15.77 -4.95
C TYR A 281 6.41 16.55 -5.24
N HIS A 282 6.51 17.87 -5.34
CA HIS A 282 5.39 18.70 -5.73
C HIS A 282 5.14 18.55 -7.23
N VAL A 283 3.92 18.17 -7.60
CA VAL A 283 3.45 18.06 -8.98
C VAL A 283 2.28 19.02 -9.16
N ARG A 284 2.38 19.91 -10.14
CA ARG A 284 1.32 20.84 -10.48
C ARG A 284 0.37 20.22 -11.50
N VAL A 285 -0.93 20.32 -11.25
CA VAL A 285 -1.96 20.07 -12.26
C VAL A 285 -2.17 21.36 -13.04
N THR A 286 -1.79 21.37 -14.30
CA THR A 286 -1.85 22.57 -15.15
C THR A 286 -3.31 22.92 -15.53
N PRO A 287 -3.60 24.17 -15.92
CA PRO A 287 -4.92 24.57 -16.39
C PRO A 287 -5.42 23.81 -17.62
N THR A 288 -4.54 23.18 -18.40
CA THR A 288 -4.92 22.32 -19.53
C THR A 288 -5.23 20.88 -19.09
N GLY A 289 -4.89 20.48 -17.87
CA GLY A 289 -5.03 19.10 -17.39
C GLY A 289 -3.76 18.25 -17.57
N ASP A 290 -2.63 18.84 -17.96
CA ASP A 290 -1.31 18.19 -17.92
C ASP A 290 -0.74 18.23 -16.50
N LEU A 291 0.34 17.47 -16.28
CA LEU A 291 1.06 17.39 -15.02
C LEU A 291 2.49 17.90 -15.21
N GLU A 292 2.98 18.69 -14.26
CA GLU A 292 4.34 19.23 -14.28
C GLU A 292 4.99 19.04 -12.91
N THR A 293 6.18 18.43 -12.87
CA THR A 293 6.91 18.29 -11.61
C THR A 293 7.57 19.62 -11.27
N SER A 294 7.12 20.27 -10.20
CA SER A 294 7.73 21.51 -9.72
C SER A 294 9.07 21.23 -9.02
N GLY A 295 9.20 20.08 -8.36
CA GLY A 295 10.45 19.62 -7.77
C GLY A 295 10.27 18.86 -6.46
N ARG A 296 11.39 18.53 -5.83
CA ARG A 296 11.45 17.90 -4.51
C ARG A 296 10.99 18.91 -3.45
N TYR A 297 10.06 18.52 -2.58
CA TYR A 297 9.34 19.42 -1.69
C TYR A 297 9.68 19.14 -0.22
N ASP A 298 10.32 20.11 0.42
CA ASP A 298 10.82 20.02 1.80
C ASP A 298 10.02 20.91 2.79
N PHE A 299 8.84 21.37 2.38
CA PHE A 299 7.98 22.26 3.17
C PHE A 299 8.72 23.52 3.62
N ASP A 300 9.27 24.26 2.66
CA ASP A 300 10.07 25.47 2.88
C ASP A 300 11.26 25.25 3.82
N GLY A 301 11.94 24.11 3.66
CA GLY A 301 13.11 23.70 4.45
C GLY A 301 12.79 23.17 5.86
N GLN A 302 11.52 23.03 6.22
CA GLN A 302 11.11 22.53 7.54
C GLN A 302 11.25 21.00 7.67
N LEU A 303 11.10 20.26 6.56
CA LEU A 303 11.24 18.82 6.51
C LEU A 303 12.65 18.40 6.10
N LYS A 304 13.40 17.83 7.05
CA LYS A 304 14.82 17.43 6.86
C LYS A 304 15.02 15.91 6.80
N SER A 305 13.95 15.14 6.93
CA SER A 305 13.91 13.68 6.89
C SER A 305 12.91 13.21 5.85
N THR A 306 12.93 11.93 5.53
CA THR A 306 11.85 11.30 4.75
C THR A 306 10.53 11.36 5.52
N MET A 307 9.42 11.06 4.87
CA MET A 307 8.15 10.76 5.54
C MET A 307 7.52 9.53 4.89
N ILE A 308 6.70 8.80 5.64
CA ILE A 308 5.97 7.64 5.11
C ILE A 308 5.01 8.06 3.98
N ALA A 309 4.66 7.12 3.11
CA ALA A 309 3.80 7.41 1.96
C ALA A 309 2.34 7.75 2.33
N HIS A 310 1.91 7.45 3.57
CA HIS A 310 0.54 7.58 4.04
C HIS A 310 0.36 8.60 5.18
N PRO A 311 0.65 9.90 4.99
CA PRO A 311 0.26 10.91 5.95
C PRO A 311 -1.27 11.02 6.00
N LYS A 312 -1.82 11.41 7.14
CA LYS A 312 -3.27 11.52 7.36
C LYS A 312 -3.65 12.99 7.54
N ILE A 313 -4.62 13.47 6.76
CA ILE A 313 -5.16 14.83 6.88
C ILE A 313 -6.45 14.77 7.69
N ASP A 314 -6.49 15.44 8.84
CA ASP A 314 -7.71 15.50 9.64
C ASP A 314 -8.77 16.35 8.92
N PRO A 315 -9.99 15.83 8.70
CA PRO A 315 -11.02 16.56 7.97
C PRO A 315 -11.49 17.83 8.70
N GLU A 316 -11.40 17.89 10.04
CA GLU A 316 -11.83 19.07 10.81
C GLU A 316 -10.73 20.11 10.96
N THR A 317 -9.54 19.71 11.43
CA THR A 317 -8.45 20.67 11.67
C THR A 317 -7.69 21.03 10.40
N ARG A 318 -7.80 20.21 9.35
CA ARG A 318 -7.04 20.30 8.10
C ARG A 318 -5.52 20.16 8.29
N GLU A 319 -5.07 19.73 9.46
CA GLU A 319 -3.68 19.41 9.72
C GLU A 319 -3.28 18.10 9.06
N LEU A 320 -2.03 18.02 8.61
CA LEU A 320 -1.43 16.79 8.08
C LEU A 320 -0.53 16.17 9.15
N PHE A 321 -0.84 14.93 9.52
CA PHE A 321 -0.08 14.11 10.46
C PHE A 321 0.78 13.11 9.70
N ALA A 322 2.05 12.95 10.10
CA ALA A 322 2.98 12.07 9.41
C ALA A 322 3.95 11.38 10.39
N LEU A 323 4.50 10.26 9.90
CA LEU A 323 5.62 9.57 10.53
C LEU A 323 6.84 9.60 9.60
N SER A 324 8.02 9.42 10.19
CA SER A 324 9.27 9.21 9.48
C SER A 324 10.06 8.13 10.20
N TYR A 325 10.51 7.10 9.48
CA TYR A 325 11.38 6.07 10.05
C TYR A 325 12.77 6.08 9.40
N ASP A 326 13.79 5.85 10.23
CA ASP A 326 15.20 5.74 9.82
C ASP A 326 15.66 4.29 10.06
N VAL A 327 16.23 3.68 9.02
CA VAL A 327 16.65 2.27 9.04
C VAL A 327 18.10 2.07 9.51
N VAL A 328 18.86 3.16 9.69
CA VAL A 328 20.29 3.18 10.00
C VAL A 328 20.55 3.71 11.40
N SER A 329 19.97 4.85 11.76
CA SER A 329 20.35 5.62 12.95
C SER A 329 19.15 5.92 13.86
N LYS A 330 19.42 6.01 15.16
CA LYS A 330 18.41 6.44 16.13
C LYS A 330 18.26 7.96 16.10
N PRO A 331 17.05 8.51 16.35
CA PRO A 331 15.79 7.80 16.59
C PRO A 331 15.25 7.11 15.33
N PHE A 332 14.84 5.85 15.45
CA PHE A 332 14.33 5.07 14.31
C PHE A 332 12.93 5.48 13.85
N LEU A 333 12.19 6.22 14.68
CA LEU A 333 10.86 6.69 14.37
C LEU A 333 10.65 8.10 14.92
N LYS A 334 10.05 8.95 14.11
CA LYS A 334 9.62 10.30 14.46
C LYS A 334 8.16 10.50 14.06
N TYR A 335 7.47 11.32 14.83
CA TYR A 335 6.14 11.82 14.55
C TYR A 335 6.18 13.34 14.45
N PHE A 336 5.44 13.90 13.49
CA PHE A 336 5.26 15.34 13.36
C PHE A 336 3.95 15.64 12.63
N ARG A 337 3.56 16.91 12.65
CA ARG A 337 2.41 17.42 11.92
C ARG A 337 2.71 18.73 11.21
N PHE A 338 1.89 19.07 10.24
CA PHE A 338 1.84 20.38 9.60
C PHE A 338 0.48 21.02 9.82
N THR A 339 0.47 22.31 10.16
CA THR A 339 -0.75 23.11 10.20
C THR A 339 -1.31 23.30 8.78
N PRO A 340 -2.58 23.71 8.61
CA PRO A 340 -3.14 23.95 7.28
C PRO A 340 -2.36 24.97 6.45
N ASP A 341 -1.65 25.89 7.11
CA ASP A 341 -0.82 26.92 6.50
C ASP A 341 0.60 26.43 6.15
N GLY A 342 0.94 25.18 6.49
CA GLY A 342 2.23 24.55 6.17
C GLY A 342 3.29 24.66 7.27
N GLU A 343 2.95 25.11 8.48
CA GLU A 343 3.91 25.21 9.60
C GLU A 343 4.09 23.85 10.27
N LYS A 344 5.34 23.39 10.38
CA LYS A 344 5.70 22.09 10.95
C LYS A 344 5.82 22.15 12.47
N SER A 345 5.34 21.12 13.17
CA SER A 345 5.67 20.89 14.57
C SER A 345 7.16 20.55 14.78
N PRO A 346 7.67 20.68 16.01
CA PRO A 346 8.83 19.90 16.44
C PRO A 346 8.62 18.40 16.18
N ASP A 347 9.73 17.68 15.96
CA ASP A 347 9.71 16.21 15.87
C ASP A 347 9.48 15.62 17.26
N VAL A 348 8.53 14.69 17.37
CA VAL A 348 8.38 13.81 18.53
C VAL A 348 9.14 12.52 18.23
N GLU A 349 10.26 12.30 18.91
CA GLU A 349 11.05 11.08 18.76
C GLU A 349 10.37 9.92 19.48
N ILE A 350 10.08 8.82 18.76
CA ILE A 350 9.44 7.63 19.31
C ILE A 350 10.50 6.52 19.40
N PRO A 351 10.95 6.17 20.62
CA PRO A 351 11.99 5.16 20.78
C PRO A 351 11.47 3.77 20.37
N LEU A 352 12.14 3.15 19.39
CA LEU A 352 11.97 1.75 19.03
C LEU A 352 13.26 0.96 19.31
N ASP A 353 13.10 -0.32 19.65
CA ASP A 353 14.23 -1.21 19.95
C ASP A 353 15.05 -1.56 18.70
N GLN A 354 14.38 -1.64 17.55
CA GLN A 354 14.95 -1.96 16.25
C GLN A 354 14.20 -1.18 15.15
N PRO A 355 14.81 -0.96 13.97
CA PRO A 355 14.16 -0.25 12.88
C PRO A 355 13.02 -1.10 12.29
N THR A 356 11.79 -0.70 12.59
CA THR A 356 10.57 -1.35 12.12
C THR A 356 10.09 -0.69 10.83
N MET A 357 9.63 -1.47 9.86
CA MET A 357 8.95 -0.92 8.69
C MET A 357 7.55 -0.47 9.09
N ILE A 358 7.23 0.80 8.84
CA ILE A 358 5.92 1.40 9.15
C ILE A 358 5.45 2.13 7.90
N HIS A 359 4.79 1.39 7.01
CA HIS A 359 4.27 1.94 5.75
C HIS A 359 3.07 2.87 5.99
N ASP A 360 2.21 2.50 6.93
CA ASP A 360 0.99 3.23 7.25
C ASP A 360 0.77 3.34 8.77
N PHE A 361 -0.06 4.29 9.17
CA PHE A 361 -0.50 4.52 10.55
C PHE A 361 -1.95 4.99 10.56
N ALA A 362 -2.53 5.27 11.72
CA ALA A 362 -3.87 5.85 11.79
C ALA A 362 -3.92 7.04 12.75
N ILE A 363 -4.98 7.84 12.60
CA ILE A 363 -5.35 8.91 13.52
C ILE A 363 -6.77 8.62 14.04
N THR A 364 -7.10 9.12 15.23
CA THR A 364 -8.48 9.22 15.74
C THR A 364 -8.89 10.70 15.76
N GLU A 365 -9.81 11.14 16.62
CA GLU A 365 -10.07 12.57 16.84
C GLU A 365 -8.91 13.21 17.62
N ASN A 366 -8.42 12.54 18.68
CA ASN A 366 -7.45 13.10 19.62
C ASN A 366 -6.07 12.43 19.60
N LEU A 367 -5.96 11.25 18.98
CA LEU A 367 -4.80 10.36 19.13
C LEU A 367 -4.19 10.00 17.76
N VAL A 368 -2.92 9.60 17.79
CA VAL A 368 -2.26 8.86 16.72
C VAL A 368 -2.06 7.42 17.15
N VAL A 369 -2.19 6.51 16.18
CA VAL A 369 -2.14 5.06 16.36
C VAL A 369 -1.02 4.52 15.48
N ILE A 370 0.08 4.12 16.11
CA ILE A 370 1.34 3.77 15.46
C ILE A 370 1.53 2.24 15.50
N PRO A 371 1.53 1.54 14.36
CA PRO A 371 1.71 0.10 14.36
C PRO A 371 3.20 -0.28 14.39
N ASP A 372 3.71 -0.79 15.53
CA ASP A 372 5.05 -1.37 15.65
C ASP A 372 4.99 -2.90 15.49
N GLN A 373 5.28 -3.36 14.27
CA GLN A 373 4.94 -4.71 13.78
C GLN A 373 6.18 -5.56 13.49
N GLN A 374 5.98 -6.79 12.98
CA GLN A 374 7.02 -7.81 12.90
C GLN A 374 7.96 -7.72 11.70
N VAL A 375 7.65 -6.89 10.69
CA VAL A 375 8.54 -6.67 9.54
C VAL A 375 9.54 -5.57 9.89
N VAL A 376 10.82 -5.92 9.92
CA VAL A 376 11.90 -5.05 10.41
C VAL A 376 13.09 -5.02 9.46
N PHE A 377 13.90 -3.96 9.56
CA PHE A 377 15.13 -3.83 8.81
C PHE A 377 16.32 -4.41 9.59
N ARG A 378 17.06 -5.33 8.98
CA ARG A 378 18.30 -5.92 9.51
C ARG A 378 19.41 -5.89 8.47
N LEU A 379 20.01 -4.72 8.28
CA LEU A 379 21.11 -4.50 7.33
C LEU A 379 22.26 -5.55 7.44
N PRO A 380 22.64 -6.06 8.63
CA PRO A 380 23.67 -7.11 8.73
C PRO A 380 23.33 -8.42 8.01
N GLU A 381 22.05 -8.71 7.71
CA GLU A 381 21.66 -9.91 6.96
C GLU A 381 22.14 -9.87 5.51
N MET A 382 22.37 -8.70 4.92
CA MET A 382 22.97 -8.58 3.60
C MET A 382 24.39 -9.16 3.57
N ILE A 383 25.15 -9.04 4.66
CA ILE A 383 26.49 -9.63 4.80
C ILE A 383 26.42 -11.16 4.89
N ARG A 384 25.28 -11.71 5.32
CA ARG A 384 25.03 -13.17 5.35
C ARG A 384 24.41 -13.69 4.04
N GLY A 385 24.19 -12.82 3.06
CA GLY A 385 23.58 -13.17 1.78
C GLY A 385 22.05 -13.06 1.74
N GLY A 386 21.39 -12.59 2.82
CA GLY A 386 19.93 -12.49 2.93
C GLY A 386 19.35 -11.11 2.57
N SER A 387 18.02 -10.99 2.71
CA SER A 387 17.29 -9.71 2.59
C SER A 387 17.53 -8.81 3.80
N PRO A 388 17.67 -7.48 3.62
CA PRO A 388 17.61 -6.56 4.74
C PRO A 388 16.21 -6.42 5.34
N VAL A 389 15.14 -6.83 4.66
CA VAL A 389 13.76 -6.80 5.18
C VAL A 389 13.44 -8.19 5.73
N VAL A 390 13.15 -8.28 7.03
CA VAL A 390 13.05 -9.54 7.74
C VAL A 390 11.76 -9.62 8.53
N TYR A 391 11.06 -10.76 8.42
CA TYR A 391 10.00 -11.13 9.34
C TYR A 391 10.59 -11.65 10.66
N ASP A 392 10.55 -10.82 11.70
CA ASP A 392 11.00 -11.18 13.05
C ASP A 392 9.89 -11.86 13.86
N LYS A 393 9.81 -13.19 13.74
CA LYS A 393 8.83 -14.02 14.47
C LYS A 393 8.88 -13.88 16.00
N LYS A 394 9.97 -13.35 16.56
CA LYS A 394 10.11 -13.14 18.01
C LYS A 394 9.56 -11.79 18.47
N LYS A 395 9.50 -10.80 17.57
CA LYS A 395 8.90 -9.51 17.86
C LYS A 395 7.40 -9.72 18.01
N LYS A 396 6.81 -9.09 19.02
CA LYS A 396 5.35 -9.01 19.16
C LYS A 396 4.87 -7.74 18.48
N SER A 397 3.83 -7.86 17.68
CA SER A 397 3.14 -6.69 17.15
C SER A 397 2.44 -5.94 18.28
N ARG A 398 2.45 -4.62 18.20
CA ARG A 398 1.81 -3.73 19.17
C ARG A 398 1.44 -2.41 18.51
N PHE A 399 0.49 -1.70 19.09
CA PHE A 399 0.08 -0.38 18.65
C PHE A 399 0.42 0.65 19.73
N GLY A 400 1.11 1.71 19.33
CA GLY A 400 1.44 2.86 20.15
C GLY A 400 0.35 3.91 20.04
N ILE A 401 -0.25 4.26 21.17
CA ILE A 401 -1.29 5.29 21.26
C ILE A 401 -0.71 6.52 21.90
N LEU A 402 -0.73 7.64 21.18
CA LEU A 402 -0.14 8.91 21.60
C LEU A 402 -1.11 10.05 21.31
N ASN A 403 -1.13 11.08 22.15
CA ASN A 403 -1.89 12.29 21.85
C ASN A 403 -1.32 12.99 20.60
N LYS A 404 -2.18 13.42 19.67
CA LYS A 404 -1.75 14.12 18.44
C LYS A 404 -0.91 15.38 18.67
N TYR A 405 -1.05 15.99 19.85
CA TYR A 405 -0.34 17.20 20.22
C TYR A 405 0.69 16.96 21.32
N ALA A 406 1.10 15.70 21.53
CA ALA A 406 2.18 15.39 22.46
C ALA A 406 3.47 16.11 22.05
N GLU A 407 4.19 16.66 23.04
CA GLU A 407 5.49 17.29 22.84
C GLU A 407 6.63 16.25 22.88
N ASP A 408 6.39 15.09 23.49
CA ASP A 408 7.33 13.98 23.61
C ASP A 408 6.61 12.62 23.63
N ALA A 409 7.38 11.53 23.56
CA ALA A 409 6.85 10.17 23.57
C ALA A 409 6.58 9.62 24.99
N SER A 410 6.72 10.39 26.07
CA SER A 410 6.60 9.87 27.46
C SER A 410 5.20 9.35 27.79
N SER A 411 4.18 9.87 27.11
CA SER A 411 2.78 9.48 27.29
C SER A 411 2.32 8.34 26.38
N ILE A 412 3.20 7.80 25.53
CA ILE A 412 2.84 6.73 24.60
C ILE A 412 2.42 5.47 25.35
N ARG A 413 1.29 4.89 24.96
CA ARG A 413 0.82 3.60 25.48
C ARG A 413 0.98 2.53 24.41
N TRP A 414 1.80 1.53 24.70
CA TRP A 414 1.99 0.38 23.82
C TRP A 414 1.05 -0.75 24.23
N ILE A 415 0.17 -1.16 23.32
CA ILE A 415 -0.78 -2.26 23.52
C ILE A 415 -0.41 -3.39 22.56
N GLU A 416 -0.05 -4.55 23.11
CA GLU A 416 0.32 -5.74 22.31
C GLU A 416 -0.91 -6.29 21.58
N VAL A 417 -0.72 -6.70 20.32
CA VAL A 417 -1.73 -7.37 19.48
C VAL A 417 -1.05 -8.57 18.83
N ALA A 418 -1.38 -9.77 19.31
CA ALA A 418 -0.73 -10.99 18.82
C ALA A 418 -1.04 -11.25 17.34
N ASP A 419 -0.06 -11.78 16.61
CA ASP A 419 -0.16 -12.26 15.22
C ASP A 419 -0.88 -11.27 14.28
N CYS A 420 -0.51 -10.00 14.38
CA CYS A 420 -1.10 -8.91 13.62
C CYS A 420 -0.04 -8.22 12.76
N PHE A 421 -0.21 -8.26 11.44
CA PHE A 421 0.51 -7.40 10.53
C PHE A 421 -0.47 -6.73 9.56
N CYS A 422 -0.62 -5.41 9.63
CA CYS A 422 -1.36 -4.61 8.66
C CYS A 422 -0.38 -3.84 7.79
N PHE A 423 -0.51 -3.99 6.48
CA PHE A 423 0.21 -3.13 5.55
C PHE A 423 -0.48 -1.75 5.45
N HIS A 424 -1.82 -1.74 5.43
CA HIS A 424 -2.64 -0.53 5.44
C HIS A 424 -3.63 -0.49 6.62
N LEU A 425 -3.83 0.72 7.16
CA LEU A 425 -4.83 1.03 8.18
C LEU A 425 -5.86 2.00 7.59
N TRP A 426 -7.09 1.53 7.43
CA TRP A 426 -8.17 2.22 6.72
C TRP A 426 -8.72 3.39 7.52
N ASN A 427 -8.98 3.17 8.81
CA ASN A 427 -9.43 4.21 9.72
C ASN A 427 -9.25 3.78 11.19
N ALA A 428 -9.31 4.74 12.11
CA ALA A 428 -9.42 4.47 13.54
C ALA A 428 -10.30 5.52 14.22
N TRP A 429 -10.92 5.17 15.34
CA TRP A 429 -11.72 6.09 16.14
C TRP A 429 -11.75 5.72 17.61
N GLU A 430 -12.15 6.67 18.44
CA GLU A 430 -12.33 6.51 19.89
C GLU A 430 -13.76 6.04 20.20
N GLU A 431 -13.90 5.08 21.13
CA GLU A 431 -15.18 4.70 21.78
C GLU A 431 -15.05 4.97 23.30
N PRO A 432 -15.31 6.21 23.75
CA PRO A 432 -15.11 6.62 25.14
C PRO A 432 -15.96 5.82 26.14
N GLU A 433 -17.08 5.25 25.69
CA GLU A 433 -17.96 4.43 26.52
C GLU A 433 -17.30 3.12 26.98
N THR A 434 -16.31 2.63 26.23
CA THR A 434 -15.58 1.38 26.52
C THR A 434 -14.10 1.59 26.87
N ASP A 435 -13.62 2.85 26.85
CA ASP A 435 -12.19 3.20 26.94
C ASP A 435 -11.36 2.55 25.81
N GLU A 436 -11.94 2.32 24.63
CA GLU A 436 -11.30 1.63 23.52
C GLU A 436 -10.99 2.54 22.33
N ILE A 437 -9.90 2.22 21.64
CA ILE A 437 -9.64 2.68 20.28
C ILE A 437 -9.97 1.53 19.33
N VAL A 438 -10.83 1.80 18.35
CA VAL A 438 -11.13 0.86 17.27
C VAL A 438 -10.26 1.21 16.07
N VAL A 439 -9.54 0.22 15.55
CA VAL A 439 -8.70 0.34 14.36
C VAL A 439 -9.20 -0.65 13.33
N ILE A 440 -9.43 -0.15 12.11
CA ILE A 440 -9.84 -0.96 10.96
C ILE A 440 -8.66 -1.02 10.00
N GLY A 441 -8.17 -2.22 9.74
CA GLY A 441 -7.03 -2.46 8.85
C GLY A 441 -7.10 -3.83 8.20
N SER A 442 -6.32 -4.03 7.15
CA SER A 442 -6.23 -5.33 6.48
C SER A 442 -5.01 -6.08 6.99
N CYS A 443 -5.24 -7.16 7.72
CA CYS A 443 -4.17 -7.95 8.34
C CYS A 443 -3.71 -9.06 7.40
N MET A 444 -2.43 -9.04 7.03
CA MET A 444 -1.82 -10.04 6.17
C MET A 444 -1.21 -11.20 6.97
N THR A 445 -1.41 -12.41 6.46
CA THR A 445 -0.77 -13.63 6.95
C THR A 445 -0.24 -14.43 5.75
N PRO A 446 1.06 -14.77 5.71
CA PRO A 446 2.12 -14.32 6.62
C PRO A 446 2.47 -12.82 6.47
N PRO A 447 3.05 -12.16 7.50
CA PRO A 447 3.38 -10.73 7.50
C PRO A 447 4.32 -10.24 6.38
N ASP A 448 5.17 -11.11 5.83
CA ASP A 448 6.15 -10.77 4.81
C ASP A 448 5.73 -11.15 3.38
N SER A 449 4.45 -11.46 3.18
CA SER A 449 3.92 -11.91 1.89
C SER A 449 4.16 -10.97 0.71
N ILE A 450 4.31 -9.67 0.99
CA ILE A 450 4.62 -8.66 -0.02
C ILE A 450 6.08 -8.77 -0.50
N PHE A 451 7.01 -9.17 0.37
CA PHE A 451 8.45 -9.10 0.12
C PHE A 451 9.08 -10.46 -0.17
N ASN A 452 8.44 -11.55 0.27
CA ASN A 452 8.97 -12.91 0.15
C ASN A 452 8.02 -13.81 -0.63
N GLU A 453 8.59 -14.81 -1.30
CA GLU A 453 7.79 -15.84 -1.97
C GLU A 453 7.07 -16.71 -0.96
N HIS A 454 5.75 -16.72 -1.04
CA HIS A 454 4.89 -17.73 -0.43
C HIS A 454 4.00 -18.32 -1.52
N ASP A 455 3.45 -19.51 -1.30
CA ASP A 455 2.48 -20.07 -2.23
C ASP A 455 1.26 -19.14 -2.30
N GLU A 456 0.83 -18.74 -3.51
CA GLU A 456 -0.28 -17.79 -3.73
C GLU A 456 -1.58 -18.24 -3.00
N GLU A 457 -1.75 -19.55 -2.81
CA GLU A 457 -2.86 -20.16 -2.06
C GLU A 457 -2.80 -19.92 -0.52
N THR A 458 -1.70 -19.36 -0.01
CA THR A 458 -1.46 -19.18 1.45
C THR A 458 -1.50 -17.74 1.92
N LEU A 459 -1.54 -16.76 1.01
CA LEU A 459 -1.65 -15.34 1.36
C LEU A 459 -3.11 -15.02 1.70
N GLU A 460 -3.33 -14.56 2.93
CA GLU A 460 -4.61 -14.00 3.37
C GLU A 460 -4.39 -12.53 3.79
N SER A 461 -5.10 -11.58 3.18
CA SER A 461 -5.28 -10.21 3.66
C SER A 461 -6.71 -10.01 4.16
N VAL A 462 -6.86 -10.03 5.48
CA VAL A 462 -8.16 -10.09 6.16
C VAL A 462 -8.51 -8.75 6.76
N LEU A 463 -9.59 -8.12 6.27
CA LEU A 463 -10.18 -6.93 6.89
C LEU A 463 -10.54 -7.23 8.35
N SER A 464 -9.86 -6.57 9.27
CA SER A 464 -9.91 -6.83 10.69
C SER A 464 -10.31 -5.58 11.47
N GLU A 465 -11.14 -5.77 12.50
CA GLU A 465 -11.37 -4.82 13.57
C GLU A 465 -10.43 -5.17 14.73
N ILE A 466 -9.60 -4.22 15.12
CA ILE A 466 -8.69 -4.31 16.25
C ILE A 466 -9.18 -3.33 17.31
N ARG A 467 -9.47 -3.80 18.52
CA ARG A 467 -9.86 -2.96 19.64
C ARG A 467 -8.72 -2.89 20.65
N LEU A 468 -8.38 -1.69 21.08
CA LEU A 468 -7.26 -1.40 21.97
C LEU A 468 -7.80 -0.71 23.22
N ASN A 469 -7.83 -1.41 24.36
CA ASN A 469 -8.37 -0.84 25.59
C ASN A 469 -7.30 -0.03 26.33
N LEU A 470 -7.52 1.28 26.46
CA LEU A 470 -6.56 2.20 27.05
C LEU A 470 -6.40 2.05 28.57
N LYS A 471 -7.37 1.43 29.23
CA LYS A 471 -7.41 1.25 30.68
C LYS A 471 -6.81 -0.08 31.12
N THR A 472 -7.13 -1.18 30.44
CA THR A 472 -6.62 -2.51 30.77
C THR A 472 -5.29 -2.82 30.07
N GLY A 473 -5.02 -2.17 28.93
CA GLY A 473 -3.88 -2.51 28.07
C GLY A 473 -4.08 -3.81 27.29
N GLU A 474 -5.30 -4.35 27.27
CA GLU A 474 -5.66 -5.53 26.48
C GLU A 474 -6.10 -5.13 25.08
N SER A 475 -5.99 -6.08 24.15
CA SER A 475 -6.49 -5.92 22.79
C SER A 475 -7.36 -7.09 22.36
N THR A 476 -8.23 -6.84 21.40
CA THR A 476 -8.93 -7.88 20.65
C THR A 476 -8.76 -7.64 19.16
N ARG A 477 -8.81 -8.72 18.39
CA ARG A 477 -8.80 -8.68 16.93
C ARG A 477 -9.85 -9.66 16.42
N ARG A 478 -10.67 -9.21 15.47
CA ARG A 478 -11.65 -10.07 14.79
C ARG A 478 -11.72 -9.72 13.30
N PRO A 479 -11.99 -10.69 12.41
CA PRO A 479 -12.38 -10.36 11.05
C PRO A 479 -13.71 -9.57 11.06
N VAL A 480 -13.83 -8.57 10.18
CA VAL A 480 -15.07 -7.79 10.01
C VAL A 480 -16.11 -8.59 9.24
N ILE A 481 -15.66 -9.31 8.22
CA ILE A 481 -16.50 -10.12 7.33
C ILE A 481 -16.34 -11.61 7.63
N SER A 482 -17.39 -12.39 7.39
CA SER A 482 -17.36 -13.85 7.53
C SER A 482 -16.88 -14.57 6.28
N GLU A 483 -16.98 -13.92 5.12
CA GLU A 483 -16.53 -14.46 3.85
C GLU A 483 -15.00 -14.37 3.73
N LYS A 484 -14.38 -15.43 3.19
CA LYS A 484 -12.95 -15.45 2.90
C LYS A 484 -12.67 -14.81 1.56
N VAL A 485 -12.34 -13.52 1.57
CA VAL A 485 -11.87 -12.76 0.40
C VAL A 485 -10.72 -11.86 0.80
N ASN A 486 -9.73 -11.73 -0.09
CA ASN A 486 -8.63 -10.79 0.12
C ASN A 486 -9.11 -9.36 -0.15
N LEU A 487 -9.11 -8.53 0.89
CA LEU A 487 -9.47 -7.11 0.82
C LEU A 487 -8.27 -6.25 1.18
N GLU A 488 -7.80 -5.47 0.22
CA GLU A 488 -6.64 -4.59 0.37
C GLU A 488 -6.87 -3.30 -0.43
N ALA A 489 -5.91 -2.37 -0.40
CA ALA A 489 -5.85 -1.16 -1.24
C ALA A 489 -7.23 -0.50 -1.47
N GLY A 490 -7.62 0.38 -0.56
CA GLY A 490 -8.89 1.09 -0.63
C GLY A 490 -8.98 2.25 0.34
N MET A 491 -10.20 2.65 0.68
CA MET A 491 -10.43 3.79 1.56
C MET A 491 -11.78 3.78 2.25
N VAL A 492 -11.88 4.63 3.26
CA VAL A 492 -13.15 5.08 3.87
C VAL A 492 -13.52 6.46 3.31
N ASN A 493 -14.68 6.98 3.69
CA ASN A 493 -15.00 8.38 3.42
C ASN A 493 -14.00 9.30 4.17
N ARG A 494 -13.15 10.01 3.42
CA ARG A 494 -12.12 10.92 3.97
C ARG A 494 -12.66 12.01 4.90
N ASN A 495 -13.94 12.38 4.78
CA ASN A 495 -14.58 13.36 5.67
C ASN A 495 -14.79 12.81 7.09
N PHE A 496 -14.64 11.50 7.28
CA PHE A 496 -14.77 10.81 8.56
C PHE A 496 -13.43 10.19 9.02
N LEU A 497 -12.30 10.59 8.41
CA LEU A 497 -10.99 10.10 8.84
C LEU A 497 -10.76 10.48 10.31
N GLY A 498 -10.37 9.50 11.13
CA GLY A 498 -10.21 9.64 12.58
C GLY A 498 -11.51 9.54 13.39
N ARG A 499 -12.66 9.40 12.73
CA ARG A 499 -13.99 9.34 13.33
C ARG A 499 -14.66 8.04 12.95
N LYS A 500 -15.71 7.67 13.67
CA LYS A 500 -16.42 6.42 13.45
C LYS A 500 -17.02 6.40 12.04
N THR A 501 -16.61 5.42 11.24
CA THR A 501 -17.09 5.16 9.89
C THR A 501 -17.82 3.83 9.82
N ARG A 502 -18.91 3.80 9.05
CA ARG A 502 -19.67 2.59 8.75
C ARG A 502 -19.18 1.91 7.48
N PHE A 503 -18.72 2.64 6.47
CA PHE A 503 -18.43 2.06 5.15
C PHE A 503 -16.95 2.12 4.76
N ALA A 504 -16.44 1.01 4.26
CA ALA A 504 -15.14 0.92 3.60
C ALA A 504 -15.29 0.41 2.17
N TYR A 505 -14.46 0.93 1.26
CA TYR A 505 -14.40 0.51 -0.14
C TYR A 505 -13.02 -0.05 -0.42
N LEU A 506 -12.93 -1.36 -0.63
CA LEU A 506 -11.65 -2.10 -0.68
C LEU A 506 -11.54 -2.92 -1.96
N ALA A 507 -10.35 -2.99 -2.54
CA ALA A 507 -10.08 -3.83 -3.71
C ALA A 507 -10.24 -5.32 -3.38
N LEU A 508 -10.88 -6.06 -4.27
CA LEU A 508 -10.97 -7.52 -4.24
C LEU A 508 -9.75 -8.10 -4.95
N ALA A 509 -8.70 -8.44 -4.19
CA ALA A 509 -7.42 -8.91 -4.70
C ALA A 509 -7.46 -10.42 -5.07
N GLU A 510 -8.36 -10.76 -5.99
CA GLU A 510 -8.64 -12.14 -6.41
C GLU A 510 -8.60 -12.24 -7.96
N PRO A 511 -7.67 -12.99 -8.56
CA PRO A 511 -6.52 -13.66 -7.93
C PRO A 511 -5.41 -12.67 -7.58
N TRP A 512 -4.71 -12.87 -6.48
CA TRP A 512 -3.54 -12.06 -6.12
C TRP A 512 -2.47 -12.08 -7.23
N PRO A 513 -1.82 -10.94 -7.55
CA PRO A 513 -2.05 -9.58 -7.07
C PRO A 513 -3.05 -8.77 -7.91
N LYS A 514 -3.79 -9.41 -8.83
CA LYS A 514 -4.77 -8.74 -9.68
C LYS A 514 -6.06 -8.45 -8.91
N VAL A 515 -6.69 -7.32 -9.22
CA VAL A 515 -7.92 -6.88 -8.58
C VAL A 515 -9.11 -7.11 -9.50
N SER A 516 -10.00 -8.05 -9.20
CA SER A 516 -11.16 -8.39 -10.06
C SER A 516 -12.40 -7.52 -9.83
N GLY A 517 -12.36 -6.67 -8.82
CA GLY A 517 -13.46 -5.81 -8.44
C GLY A 517 -13.15 -5.02 -7.18
N PHE A 518 -14.17 -4.41 -6.60
CA PHE A 518 -14.08 -3.85 -5.25
C PHE A 518 -15.31 -4.22 -4.42
N ALA A 519 -15.18 -4.09 -3.11
CA ALA A 519 -16.23 -4.35 -2.14
C ALA A 519 -16.57 -3.09 -1.35
N LYS A 520 -17.86 -2.79 -1.23
CA LYS A 520 -18.40 -1.93 -0.17
C LYS A 520 -18.69 -2.81 1.03
N VAL A 521 -18.04 -2.53 2.15
CA VAL A 521 -18.20 -3.27 3.41
C VAL A 521 -18.89 -2.37 4.44
N ASP A 522 -19.98 -2.85 5.03
CA ASP A 522 -20.56 -2.26 6.23
C ASP A 522 -19.79 -2.81 7.44
N LEU A 523 -18.95 -1.98 8.04
CA LEU A 523 -18.06 -2.31 9.15
C LEU A 523 -18.82 -2.70 10.43
N SER A 524 -20.07 -2.25 10.57
CA SER A 524 -20.87 -2.54 11.76
C SER A 524 -21.58 -3.88 11.69
N THR A 525 -22.04 -4.29 10.49
CA THR A 525 -22.78 -5.54 10.28
C THR A 525 -21.92 -6.66 9.70
N GLY A 526 -20.80 -6.32 9.05
CA GLY A 526 -19.99 -7.24 8.26
C GLY A 526 -20.61 -7.58 6.89
N GLU A 527 -21.69 -6.90 6.48
CA GLU A 527 -22.30 -7.09 5.16
C GLU A 527 -21.38 -6.57 4.06
N ILE A 528 -21.29 -7.32 2.95
CA ILE A 528 -20.45 -7.00 1.80
C ILE A 528 -21.29 -6.93 0.52
N GLN A 529 -21.10 -5.86 -0.24
CA GLN A 529 -21.62 -5.71 -1.59
C GLN A 529 -20.44 -5.58 -2.56
N LYS A 530 -20.38 -6.46 -3.56
CA LYS A 530 -19.25 -6.54 -4.50
C LYS A 530 -19.63 -5.98 -5.85
N TYR A 531 -18.71 -5.18 -6.41
CA TYR A 531 -18.74 -4.76 -7.80
C TYR A 531 -17.63 -5.48 -8.56
N ILE A 532 -17.99 -6.44 -9.41
CA ILE A 532 -17.05 -7.25 -10.18
C ILE A 532 -16.90 -6.64 -11.58
N TYR A 533 -15.66 -6.39 -12.01
CA TYR A 533 -15.39 -5.70 -13.29
C TYR A 533 -15.79 -6.52 -14.53
N GLY A 534 -15.83 -7.84 -14.39
CA GLY A 534 -16.15 -8.80 -15.44
C GLY A 534 -14.99 -9.73 -15.77
N HIS A 535 -15.26 -10.74 -16.60
CA HIS A 535 -14.24 -11.70 -17.01
C HIS A 535 -13.08 -11.02 -17.74
N GLY A 536 -11.83 -11.36 -17.39
CA GLY A 536 -10.62 -10.81 -18.02
C GLY A 536 -10.38 -9.32 -17.75
N LYS A 537 -11.14 -8.72 -16.82
CA LYS A 537 -11.03 -7.30 -16.46
C LYS A 537 -10.52 -7.15 -15.03
N TYR A 538 -9.55 -6.27 -14.85
CA TYR A 538 -8.91 -6.04 -13.56
C TYR A 538 -8.62 -4.55 -13.34
N GLY A 539 -8.61 -4.13 -12.08
CA GLY A 539 -8.42 -2.74 -11.69
C GLY A 539 -7.37 -2.55 -10.60
N GLY A 540 -7.67 -1.70 -9.62
CA GLY A 540 -6.81 -1.38 -8.49
C GLY A 540 -7.61 -0.70 -7.38
N GLU A 541 -7.00 0.24 -6.67
CA GLU A 541 -7.64 0.99 -5.57
C GLU A 541 -8.93 1.71 -6.04
N PRO A 542 -10.09 1.44 -5.40
CA PRO A 542 -11.30 2.22 -5.59
C PRO A 542 -11.23 3.56 -4.84
N LEU A 543 -11.36 4.68 -5.57
CA LEU A 543 -11.41 6.01 -4.97
C LEU A 543 -12.85 6.42 -4.66
N PHE A 544 -13.20 6.60 -3.39
CA PHE A 544 -14.46 7.22 -2.97
C PHE A 544 -14.37 8.76 -2.99
N MET A 545 -15.25 9.37 -3.78
CA MET A 545 -15.46 10.82 -3.87
C MET A 545 -16.80 11.16 -3.20
N PRO A 546 -16.81 11.83 -2.02
CA PRO A 546 -18.04 12.18 -1.34
C PRO A 546 -18.83 13.24 -2.12
N ASP A 547 -20.12 13.01 -2.29
CA ASP A 547 -21.05 14.06 -2.74
C ASP A 547 -21.64 14.77 -1.52
N VAL A 548 -21.15 15.98 -1.27
CA VAL A 548 -21.54 16.79 -0.11
C VAL A 548 -22.95 17.35 -0.18
N SER A 549 -23.66 17.18 -1.30
CA SER A 549 -25.02 17.68 -1.49
C SER A 549 -26.12 16.77 -0.95
N GLY A 550 -25.81 15.48 -0.71
CA GLY A 550 -26.79 14.50 -0.23
C GLY A 550 -26.50 14.01 1.19
N ASP A 551 -27.49 13.30 1.74
CA ASP A 551 -27.43 12.75 3.09
C ASP A 551 -26.82 11.33 3.09
N GLY A 552 -25.91 11.06 4.04
CA GLY A 552 -25.35 9.73 4.29
C GLY A 552 -23.83 9.62 4.08
N GLU A 553 -23.18 8.76 4.88
CA GLU A 553 -21.72 8.56 4.83
C GLU A 553 -21.23 8.00 3.48
N ASP A 554 -22.04 7.17 2.84
CA ASP A 554 -21.78 6.54 1.54
C ASP A 554 -22.33 7.34 0.34
N ASN A 555 -22.87 8.54 0.56
CA ASN A 555 -23.34 9.37 -0.53
C ASN A 555 -22.15 9.92 -1.32
N GLY A 556 -22.01 9.42 -2.55
CA GLY A 556 -20.88 9.75 -3.40
C GLY A 556 -20.67 8.72 -4.51
N TYR A 557 -19.49 8.77 -5.10
CA TYR A 557 -19.13 7.97 -6.26
C TYR A 557 -17.77 7.31 -6.08
N ILE A 558 -17.66 6.06 -6.57
CA ILE A 558 -16.40 5.35 -6.69
C ILE A 558 -15.85 5.57 -8.09
N MET A 559 -14.58 5.98 -8.17
CA MET A 559 -13.80 6.05 -9.40
C MET A 559 -12.74 4.97 -9.39
N VAL A 560 -12.66 4.19 -10.47
CA VAL A 560 -11.65 3.13 -10.58
C VAL A 560 -11.22 2.88 -12.02
N PHE A 561 -9.90 2.78 -12.23
CA PHE A 561 -9.35 2.34 -13.50
C PHE A 561 -9.56 0.84 -13.66
N VAL A 562 -10.06 0.43 -14.82
CA VAL A 562 -10.25 -0.97 -15.20
C VAL A 562 -9.52 -1.22 -16.52
N HIS A 563 -8.81 -2.34 -16.59
CA HIS A 563 -8.12 -2.82 -17.78
C HIS A 563 -8.74 -4.13 -18.24
N ASP A 564 -9.18 -4.16 -19.50
CA ASP A 564 -9.65 -5.35 -20.21
C ASP A 564 -8.44 -6.01 -20.87
N GLU A 565 -7.97 -7.13 -20.32
CA GLU A 565 -6.78 -7.85 -20.81
C GLU A 565 -7.01 -8.50 -22.18
N GLU A 566 -8.26 -8.82 -22.53
CA GLU A 566 -8.60 -9.42 -23.83
C GLU A 566 -8.57 -8.37 -24.94
N LYS A 567 -9.10 -7.18 -24.68
CA LYS A 567 -9.16 -6.08 -25.65
C LYS A 567 -7.97 -5.13 -25.59
N VAL A 568 -7.15 -5.25 -24.54
CA VAL A 568 -6.03 -4.36 -24.21
C VAL A 568 -6.47 -2.90 -24.19
N LYS A 569 -7.57 -2.63 -23.47
CA LYS A 569 -8.13 -1.29 -23.32
C LYS A 569 -8.28 -0.95 -21.85
N SER A 570 -8.07 0.32 -21.53
CA SER A 570 -8.30 0.83 -20.18
C SER A 570 -9.47 1.83 -20.20
N GLU A 571 -10.24 1.79 -19.13
CA GLU A 571 -11.39 2.65 -18.90
C GLU A 571 -11.36 3.17 -17.45
N LEU A 572 -11.93 4.35 -17.21
CA LEU A 572 -12.27 4.81 -15.87
C LEU A 572 -13.77 4.60 -15.68
N GLN A 573 -14.13 3.80 -14.67
CA GLN A 573 -15.53 3.55 -14.32
C GLN A 573 -15.94 4.45 -13.14
N ILE A 574 -17.15 5.00 -13.21
CA ILE A 574 -17.78 5.82 -12.18
C ILE A 574 -19.02 5.09 -11.67
N ILE A 575 -19.00 4.68 -10.41
CA ILE A 575 -20.01 3.84 -9.78
C ILE A 575 -20.67 4.64 -8.65
N ASN A 576 -21.99 4.64 -8.58
CA ASN A 576 -22.72 5.21 -7.45
C ASN A 576 -22.44 4.38 -6.19
N ALA A 577 -21.89 5.03 -5.15
CA ALA A 577 -21.40 4.32 -3.97
C ALA A 577 -22.51 3.81 -3.04
N VAL A 578 -23.75 4.32 -3.18
CA VAL A 578 -24.91 3.87 -2.40
C VAL A 578 -25.40 2.52 -2.90
N ASN A 579 -25.61 2.39 -4.21
CA ASN A 579 -26.28 1.24 -4.84
C ASN A 579 -25.38 0.38 -5.75
N LEU A 580 -24.10 0.73 -5.86
CA LEU A 580 -23.07 0.09 -6.70
C LEU A 580 -23.44 -0.03 -8.18
N LYS A 581 -24.28 0.88 -8.71
CA LYS A 581 -24.59 0.94 -10.15
C LYS A 581 -23.56 1.76 -10.89
N LEU A 582 -23.15 1.27 -12.05
CA LEU A 582 -22.30 1.99 -13.00
C LEU A 582 -23.09 3.15 -13.62
N GLU A 583 -22.61 4.38 -13.45
CA GLU A 583 -23.24 5.60 -13.98
C GLU A 583 -22.56 6.06 -15.28
N ALA A 584 -21.23 5.96 -15.34
CA ALA A 584 -20.46 6.34 -16.51
C ALA A 584 -19.17 5.53 -16.67
N THR A 585 -18.72 5.40 -17.91
CA THR A 585 -17.45 4.82 -18.30
C THR A 585 -16.73 5.77 -19.25
N VAL A 586 -15.54 6.23 -18.86
CA VAL A 586 -14.64 7.03 -19.71
C VAL A 586 -13.67 6.09 -20.41
N THR A 587 -13.66 6.11 -21.74
CA THR A 587 -12.68 5.34 -22.53
C THR A 587 -11.35 6.09 -22.55
N LEU A 588 -10.27 5.44 -22.13
CA LEU A 588 -8.96 6.06 -22.08
C LEU A 588 -8.20 5.89 -23.40
N PRO A 589 -7.38 6.86 -23.81
CA PRO A 589 -6.70 6.85 -25.10
C PRO A 589 -5.48 5.91 -25.16
N SER A 590 -5.05 5.40 -24.01
CA SER A 590 -3.94 4.47 -23.87
C SER A 590 -4.24 3.46 -22.77
N ARG A 591 -3.41 2.41 -22.69
CA ARG A 591 -3.38 1.52 -21.54
C ARG A 591 -2.99 2.31 -20.28
N VAL A 592 -3.65 2.01 -19.18
CA VAL A 592 -3.29 2.44 -17.83
C VAL A 592 -2.80 1.20 -17.08
N PRO A 593 -1.51 1.12 -16.73
CA PRO A 593 -0.97 -0.01 -15.98
C PRO A 593 -1.61 -0.09 -14.59
N TYR A 594 -1.44 -1.23 -13.90
CA TYR A 594 -1.76 -1.29 -12.48
C TYR A 594 -0.89 -0.29 -11.71
N GLY A 595 -1.43 0.28 -10.65
CA GLY A 595 -0.78 1.32 -9.87
C GLY A 595 -1.05 1.18 -8.39
N PHE A 596 -0.72 2.23 -7.63
CA PHE A 596 -0.90 2.29 -6.19
C PHE A 596 -2.02 3.27 -5.85
N HIS A 597 -1.74 4.23 -4.97
CA HIS A 597 -2.74 5.09 -4.38
C HIS A 597 -3.06 6.31 -5.24
N GLY A 598 -4.32 6.72 -5.22
CA GLY A 598 -4.85 7.90 -5.87
C GLY A 598 -5.61 8.84 -4.94
N THR A 599 -5.92 10.02 -5.45
CA THR A 599 -6.73 11.02 -4.75
C THR A 599 -7.57 11.82 -5.74
N PHE A 600 -8.59 12.51 -5.24
CA PHE A 600 -9.41 13.43 -6.01
C PHE A 600 -9.21 14.85 -5.50
N ILE A 601 -8.87 15.75 -6.41
CA ILE A 601 -8.69 17.18 -6.15
C ILE A 601 -9.87 17.92 -6.76
N SER A 602 -10.64 18.65 -5.97
CA SER A 602 -11.78 19.40 -6.47
C SER A 602 -11.34 20.59 -7.33
N ASN A 603 -12.22 21.09 -8.19
CA ASN A 603 -11.95 22.35 -8.90
C ASN A 603 -11.74 23.53 -7.93
N GLU A 604 -12.42 23.54 -6.77
CA GLU A 604 -12.23 24.57 -5.74
C GLU A 604 -10.81 24.53 -5.16
N ASP A 605 -10.31 23.33 -4.87
CA ASP A 605 -8.95 23.12 -4.39
C ASP A 605 -7.93 23.50 -5.46
N LEU A 606 -8.15 23.11 -6.72
CA LEU A 606 -7.26 23.47 -7.83
C LEU A 606 -7.15 24.98 -8.06
N MET A 607 -8.19 25.76 -7.76
CA MET A 607 -8.11 27.23 -7.81
C MET A 607 -7.16 27.81 -6.74
N LYS A 608 -6.93 27.08 -5.64
CA LYS A 608 -6.02 27.43 -4.54
C LYS A 608 -4.64 26.78 -4.70
N GLN A 609 -4.39 26.08 -5.81
CA GLN A 609 -3.14 25.38 -6.03
C GLN A 609 -1.96 26.37 -6.05
N ALA A 610 -0.93 26.04 -5.29
CA ALA A 610 0.32 26.79 -5.24
C ALA A 610 1.04 26.71 -6.60
N LEU A 611 1.64 27.82 -7.00
CA LEU A 611 2.28 27.96 -8.32
C LEU A 611 3.66 27.31 -8.39
#